data_AF-A0A4S8LY73-F1
#
_entry.id   AF-A0A4S8LY73-F1
#
_cell.length_a   1.000
_cell.length_b   1.000
_cell.length_c   1.000
_cell.angle_alpha   90.00
_cell.angle_beta   90.00
_cell.angle_gamma   90.00
#
_symmetry.space_group_name_H-M   'P 1'
#
loop_
_entity.id
_entity.type
_entity.pdbx_description
1 polymer ?
#
loop_
_entity_poly.entity_id
_entity_poly.type
_entity_poly.pdbx_seq_one_letter_code
_entity_poly.pdbx_strand_id
1 'polypeptide(L)'
;MDMNGNIASFHKQCQKWSHLACLTLCHITKAPEKLVFLCHICKPPKINPPELAVFKESVLPQLLRRQKPRVADRLVPGRGALIRMSPKDKYFYPGRLISKSNGKWNVQMWRGIKHKNANKIIRGISTSNIVDGLWQDTKRRRGTLLGKFKRCYEIYEEESAEHYLDDWENHPFDTEIAKALKPHGRTLEQLTLLQQSAGISPKDVPVLSLFNQTNPKKTDKVKMPVAAYYCGGLKIDDQARILNWIYTKFPGTNPAHLEIAAAHARTLLLVHRHKTEFLETRPQKNIDVLSEDQYLLKKAWERLVEFTGKTIDGKPKSVGVDVNYEAISILEEVMFDRTINAGIAGNCQWGLDVGPLEDNWFPYNGPEAQQDNLREGSESELEVGPKYQTDVQALNHMTEEKLSKPRPRPRLRRKIVEVEDAEEGSTKRLKKSK
;
A
#
# COMPACT_ATOMS: atom_id res chain seq x y z
N MET A 1 10.72 -29.53 -2.47
CA MET A 1 9.30 -29.25 -2.78
C MET A 1 8.62 -29.05 -1.44
N ASP A 2 8.35 -27.81 -1.04
CA ASP A 2 7.46 -27.55 0.09
C ASP A 2 6.04 -27.36 -0.41
N MET A 3 5.09 -28.00 0.27
CA MET A 3 3.69 -28.15 -0.16
C MET A 3 2.84 -26.86 -0.12
N ASN A 4 3.44 -25.70 0.14
CA ASN A 4 2.72 -24.42 0.32
C ASN A 4 2.88 -23.42 -0.84
N GLY A 5 3.26 -23.84 -2.04
CA GLY A 5 3.22 -22.97 -3.24
C GLY A 5 4.16 -21.74 -3.23
N ASN A 6 4.85 -21.48 -2.12
CA ASN A 6 5.90 -20.49 -1.96
C ASN A 6 7.24 -21.14 -2.31
N ILE A 7 7.50 -21.34 -3.60
CA ILE A 7 8.83 -21.73 -4.07
C ILE A 7 9.68 -20.46 -4.10
N ALA A 8 10.23 -20.09 -2.95
CA ALA A 8 11.33 -19.16 -2.89
C ALA A 8 12.61 -19.95 -3.20
N SER A 9 13.28 -19.63 -4.31
CA SER A 9 14.52 -20.30 -4.70
C SER A 9 15.70 -19.72 -3.93
N PHE A 10 16.40 -20.55 -3.17
CA PHE A 10 17.64 -20.19 -2.49
C PHE A 10 18.76 -19.97 -3.52
N HIS A 11 19.26 -18.74 -3.64
CA HIS A 11 20.32 -18.42 -4.60
C HIS A 11 21.70 -18.50 -3.92
N LYS A 12 22.50 -19.51 -4.29
CA LYS A 12 23.77 -19.86 -3.63
C LYS A 12 24.82 -18.73 -3.59
N GLN A 13 24.78 -17.76 -4.51
CA GLN A 13 25.79 -16.69 -4.56
C GLN A 13 25.49 -15.47 -3.67
N CYS A 14 24.25 -15.24 -3.23
CA CYS A 14 23.91 -14.04 -2.44
C CYS A 14 23.43 -14.33 -1.02
N GLN A 15 23.26 -15.61 -0.65
CA GLN A 15 22.77 -16.07 0.66
C GLN A 15 21.46 -15.38 1.14
N LYS A 16 20.68 -14.78 0.23
CA LYS A 16 19.39 -14.14 0.48
C LYS A 16 18.34 -14.67 -0.50
N TRP A 17 17.08 -14.69 -0.08
CA TRP A 17 15.94 -15.11 -0.90
C TRP A 17 15.81 -14.21 -2.14
N SER A 18 15.81 -14.77 -3.35
CA SER A 18 15.53 -13.98 -4.56
C SER A 18 14.03 -13.69 -4.64
N HIS A 19 13.62 -12.43 -4.60
CA HIS A 19 12.21 -12.09 -4.80
C HIS A 19 11.80 -12.50 -6.22
N LEU A 20 10.71 -13.27 -6.36
CA LEU A 20 10.11 -13.58 -7.65
C LEU A 20 9.73 -12.28 -8.42
N ALA A 21 9.52 -11.17 -7.70
CA ALA A 21 9.33 -9.83 -8.27
C ALA A 21 10.55 -9.32 -9.07
N CYS A 22 11.77 -9.77 -8.76
CA CYS A 22 12.96 -9.48 -9.57
C CYS A 22 12.92 -10.14 -10.96
N LEU A 23 12.04 -11.13 -11.16
CA LEU A 23 11.83 -11.80 -12.44
C LEU A 23 10.73 -11.13 -13.28
N THR A 24 9.91 -10.24 -12.71
CA THR A 24 8.70 -9.65 -13.31
C THR A 24 8.92 -9.00 -14.69
N LEU A 25 10.12 -8.53 -15.02
CA LEU A 25 10.44 -7.93 -16.32
C LEU A 25 11.66 -8.55 -17.04
N CYS A 26 12.25 -9.64 -16.51
CA CYS A 26 13.37 -10.41 -17.08
C CYS A 26 14.37 -9.63 -17.97
N HIS A 27 15.39 -9.01 -17.38
CA HIS A 27 16.45 -8.36 -18.16
C HIS A 27 17.52 -9.36 -18.71
N ILE A 28 17.48 -10.66 -18.38
CA ILE A 28 18.51 -11.61 -18.82
C ILE A 28 17.89 -12.96 -19.19
N THR A 29 17.98 -13.33 -20.47
CA THR A 29 17.54 -14.63 -20.98
C THR A 29 18.62 -15.71 -20.96
N LYS A 30 19.91 -15.33 -20.78
CA LYS A 30 21.08 -16.21 -20.56
C LYS A 30 22.23 -15.33 -20.07
N ALA A 31 22.72 -15.53 -18.85
CA ALA A 31 23.96 -14.88 -18.42
C ALA A 31 25.14 -15.75 -18.90
N PRO A 32 26.08 -15.26 -19.72
CA PRO A 32 27.38 -15.91 -19.86
C PRO A 32 28.08 -15.89 -18.49
N GLU A 33 28.84 -16.95 -18.18
CA GLU A 33 29.39 -17.28 -16.85
C GLU A 33 30.23 -16.17 -16.16
N LYS A 34 30.53 -15.07 -16.87
CA LYS A 34 31.35 -13.95 -16.38
C LYS A 34 30.63 -12.61 -16.26
N LEU A 35 29.32 -12.53 -16.52
CA LEU A 35 28.56 -11.29 -16.26
C LEU A 35 28.08 -11.26 -14.80
N VAL A 36 28.53 -10.24 -14.07
CA VAL A 36 28.05 -9.94 -12.72
C VAL A 36 26.55 -9.68 -12.77
N PHE A 37 25.77 -10.57 -12.16
CA PHE A 37 24.33 -10.39 -11.99
C PHE A 37 24.05 -9.17 -11.12
N LEU A 38 23.48 -8.12 -11.72
CA LEU A 38 23.00 -6.93 -11.02
C LEU A 38 21.55 -7.17 -10.56
N CYS A 39 21.43 -7.80 -9.41
CA CYS A 39 20.20 -7.78 -8.63
C CYS A 39 19.99 -6.36 -8.11
N HIS A 40 19.04 -5.63 -8.69
CA HIS A 40 18.61 -4.31 -8.21
C HIS A 40 18.13 -4.33 -6.74
N ILE A 41 17.89 -5.53 -6.18
CA ILE A 41 17.55 -5.82 -4.76
C ILE A 41 18.78 -6.24 -3.90
N CYS A 42 19.93 -6.57 -4.49
CA CYS A 42 21.11 -7.05 -3.75
C CYS A 42 22.21 -5.97 -3.64
N LYS A 43 22.08 -4.87 -4.41
CA LYS A 43 22.63 -3.55 -4.06
C LYS A 43 21.55 -2.44 -4.15
N PRO A 44 20.60 -2.34 -3.18
CA PRO A 44 19.65 -1.23 -3.09
C PRO A 44 19.76 -0.49 -1.75
N PRO A 45 19.42 0.80 -1.70
CA PRO A 45 19.29 1.52 -0.45
C PRO A 45 17.96 1.22 0.30
N LYS A 46 17.83 0.03 0.92
CA LYS A 46 16.85 -0.34 2.00
C LYS A 46 15.32 -0.29 1.73
N ILE A 47 14.84 -1.35 1.04
CA ILE A 47 13.48 -1.93 0.77
C ILE A 47 12.18 -1.64 1.62
N ASN A 48 11.65 -0.43 1.88
CA ASN A 48 10.33 -0.08 2.48
C ASN A 48 9.29 0.35 1.40
N PRO A 49 7.96 0.53 1.70
CA PRO A 49 6.94 1.08 0.77
C PRO A 49 7.36 2.30 -0.10
N PRO A 50 8.20 3.22 0.40
CA PRO A 50 8.86 4.24 -0.42
C PRO A 50 9.60 3.73 -1.66
N GLU A 51 10.13 2.50 -1.69
CA GLU A 51 10.93 2.03 -2.83
C GLU A 51 10.17 1.25 -3.90
N LEU A 52 8.96 0.74 -3.62
CA LEU A 52 8.08 0.35 -4.73
C LEU A 52 7.72 1.60 -5.54
N ALA A 53 7.49 2.73 -4.86
CA ALA A 53 7.33 4.03 -5.50
C ALA A 53 8.60 4.45 -6.26
N VAL A 54 9.80 4.38 -5.64
CA VAL A 54 11.07 4.67 -6.34
C VAL A 54 11.26 3.77 -7.57
N PHE A 55 10.95 2.48 -7.48
CA PHE A 55 11.04 1.56 -8.62
C PHE A 55 10.10 1.99 -9.75
N LYS A 56 8.83 2.28 -9.42
CA LYS A 56 7.83 2.75 -10.39
C LYS A 56 8.23 4.06 -11.05
N GLU A 57 8.78 5.00 -10.30
CA GLU A 57 9.18 6.32 -10.80
C GLU A 57 10.48 6.28 -11.60
N SER A 58 11.50 5.57 -11.10
CA SER A 58 12.88 5.69 -11.62
C SER A 58 13.28 4.57 -12.58
N VAL A 59 12.80 3.34 -12.36
CA VAL A 59 13.31 2.14 -13.04
C VAL A 59 12.33 1.61 -14.08
N LEU A 60 11.05 1.51 -13.71
CA LEU A 60 10.01 0.95 -14.56
C LEU A 60 9.95 1.61 -15.94
N PRO A 61 9.98 2.95 -16.11
CA PRO A 61 9.89 3.59 -17.42
C PRO A 61 11.02 3.16 -18.37
N GLN A 62 12.24 2.96 -17.84
CA GLN A 62 13.38 2.51 -18.63
C GLN A 62 13.21 1.05 -19.09
N LEU A 63 12.68 0.19 -18.21
CA LEU A 63 12.40 -1.21 -18.54
C LEU A 63 11.28 -1.31 -19.58
N LEU A 64 10.25 -0.48 -19.47
CA LEU A 64 9.15 -0.41 -20.44
C LEU A 64 9.65 -0.07 -21.84
N ARG A 65 10.56 0.90 -21.98
CA ARG A 65 11.18 1.28 -23.26
C ARG A 65 12.00 0.17 -23.92
N ARG A 66 12.50 -0.80 -23.15
CA ARG A 66 13.32 -1.93 -23.64
C ARG A 66 12.52 -3.22 -23.83
N GLN A 67 11.19 -3.16 -23.72
CA GLN A 67 10.37 -4.36 -23.81
C GLN A 67 10.42 -5.00 -25.19
N LYS A 68 10.35 -6.33 -25.19
CA LYS A 68 10.21 -7.12 -26.41
C LYS A 68 8.88 -6.80 -27.11
N PRO A 69 8.85 -6.79 -28.45
CA PRO A 69 7.64 -6.42 -29.20
C PRO A 69 6.50 -7.43 -29.03
N ARG A 70 6.81 -8.73 -28.90
CA ARG A 70 5.80 -9.79 -28.77
C ARG A 70 5.42 -10.00 -27.31
N VAL A 71 4.12 -9.95 -27.00
CA VAL A 71 3.60 -10.23 -25.64
C VAL A 71 4.09 -11.55 -25.10
N ALA A 72 4.08 -12.63 -25.89
CA ALA A 72 4.51 -13.95 -25.43
C ALA A 72 5.94 -13.97 -24.86
N ASP A 73 6.82 -13.12 -25.38
CA ASP A 73 8.22 -13.01 -24.94
C ASP A 73 8.39 -12.11 -23.71
N ARG A 74 7.35 -11.34 -23.37
CA ARG A 74 7.26 -10.49 -22.17
C ARG A 74 6.71 -11.23 -20.95
N LEU A 75 6.01 -12.35 -21.17
CA LEU A 75 5.41 -13.16 -20.10
C LEU A 75 6.46 -14.03 -19.40
N VAL A 76 6.68 -13.75 -18.12
CA VAL A 76 7.71 -14.40 -17.29
C VAL A 76 7.18 -14.66 -15.88
N PRO A 77 7.66 -15.69 -15.16
CA PRO A 77 7.30 -15.93 -13.76
C PRO A 77 7.49 -14.67 -12.89
N GLY A 78 6.57 -14.44 -11.96
CA GLY A 78 6.53 -13.26 -11.10
C GLY A 78 5.87 -12.03 -11.73
N ARG A 79 5.58 -12.03 -13.04
CA ARG A 79 4.94 -10.89 -13.72
C ARG A 79 3.44 -10.81 -13.45
N GLY A 80 2.94 -9.60 -13.17
CA GLY A 80 1.51 -9.30 -13.24
C GLY A 80 1.03 -9.24 -14.69
N ALA A 81 -0.09 -9.89 -14.97
CA ALA A 81 -0.70 -9.95 -16.30
C ALA A 81 -2.23 -9.95 -16.20
N LEU A 82 -2.87 -9.62 -17.31
CA LEU A 82 -4.30 -9.75 -17.53
C LEU A 82 -4.62 -11.13 -18.10
N ILE A 83 -5.56 -11.81 -17.47
CA ILE A 83 -5.87 -13.22 -17.68
C ILE A 83 -7.33 -13.35 -18.07
N ARG A 84 -7.56 -13.93 -19.25
CA ARG A 84 -8.87 -14.45 -19.64
C ARG A 84 -8.95 -15.92 -19.23
N MET A 85 -9.76 -16.23 -18.22
CA MET A 85 -9.72 -17.54 -17.55
C MET A 85 -10.10 -18.70 -18.49
N SER A 86 -11.06 -18.48 -19.38
CA SER A 86 -11.49 -19.39 -20.44
C SER A 86 -11.56 -18.67 -21.79
N PRO A 87 -11.30 -19.33 -22.93
CA PRO A 87 -11.49 -18.74 -24.26
C PRO A 87 -12.91 -18.18 -24.51
N LYS A 88 -13.91 -18.65 -23.77
CA LYS A 88 -15.31 -18.19 -23.85
C LYS A 88 -15.58 -16.93 -23.03
N ASP A 89 -14.70 -16.57 -22.10
CA ASP A 89 -14.93 -15.42 -21.22
C ASP A 89 -14.71 -14.11 -22.00
N LYS A 90 -15.57 -13.13 -21.76
CA LYS A 90 -15.47 -11.80 -22.37
C LYS A 90 -14.35 -10.97 -21.74
N TYR A 91 -14.15 -11.12 -20.43
CA TYR A 91 -13.34 -10.22 -19.61
C TYR A 91 -11.97 -10.78 -19.22
N PHE A 92 -11.02 -9.88 -19.08
CA PHE A 92 -9.67 -10.15 -18.57
C PHE A 92 -9.53 -9.62 -17.13
N TYR A 93 -8.99 -10.45 -16.24
CA TYR A 93 -8.77 -10.12 -14.83
C TYR A 93 -7.28 -10.15 -14.47
N PRO A 94 -6.82 -9.31 -13.53
CA PRO A 94 -5.43 -9.31 -13.10
C PRO A 94 -5.05 -10.62 -12.39
N GLY A 95 -3.84 -11.09 -12.65
CA GLY A 95 -3.23 -12.24 -11.99
C GLY A 95 -1.71 -12.25 -12.14
N ARG A 96 -1.04 -12.99 -11.26
CA ARG A 96 0.42 -13.15 -11.25
C ARG A 96 0.82 -14.48 -11.87
N LEU A 97 1.69 -14.43 -12.87
CA LEU A 97 2.25 -15.63 -13.49
C LEU A 97 3.19 -16.35 -12.51
N ILE A 98 2.89 -17.60 -12.17
CA ILE A 98 3.68 -18.37 -11.19
C ILE A 98 4.76 -19.18 -11.91
N SER A 99 4.34 -19.97 -12.90
CA SER A 99 5.21 -20.89 -13.61
C SER A 99 4.60 -21.29 -14.95
N LYS A 100 5.43 -21.83 -15.83
CA LYS A 100 5.02 -22.36 -17.14
C LYS A 100 5.36 -23.84 -17.21
N SER A 101 4.38 -24.67 -17.53
CA SER A 101 4.53 -26.13 -17.66
C SER A 101 3.81 -26.59 -18.92
N ASN A 102 4.49 -27.38 -19.77
CA ASN A 102 3.93 -27.88 -21.03
C ASN A 102 3.31 -26.78 -21.91
N GLY A 103 4.00 -25.63 -22.01
CA GLY A 103 3.54 -24.48 -22.79
C GLY A 103 2.38 -23.67 -22.18
N LYS A 104 1.79 -24.13 -21.07
CA LYS A 104 0.68 -23.50 -20.37
C LYS A 104 1.12 -22.86 -19.05
N TRP A 105 0.41 -21.82 -18.62
CA TRP A 105 0.72 -21.04 -17.43
C TRP A 105 -0.09 -21.48 -16.22
N ASN A 106 0.59 -21.48 -15.07
CA ASN A 106 -0.03 -21.49 -13.75
C ASN A 106 -0.06 -20.05 -13.25
N VAL A 107 -1.24 -19.58 -12.82
CA VAL A 107 -1.48 -18.18 -12.51
C VAL A 107 -2.20 -18.07 -11.18
N GLN A 108 -1.73 -17.20 -10.29
CA GLN A 108 -2.47 -16.81 -9.09
C GLN A 108 -3.34 -15.62 -9.46
N MET A 109 -4.65 -15.77 -9.36
CA MET A 109 -5.56 -14.66 -9.62
C MET A 109 -5.46 -13.59 -8.52
N TRP A 110 -5.69 -12.34 -8.90
CA TRP A 110 -5.73 -11.24 -7.94
C TRP A 110 -6.85 -11.46 -6.92
N ARG A 111 -6.62 -11.06 -5.66
CA ARG A 111 -7.60 -11.22 -4.58
C ARG A 111 -8.74 -10.21 -4.66
N GLY A 112 -8.51 -9.05 -5.28
CA GLY A 112 -9.53 -8.00 -5.43
C GLY A 112 -10.56 -8.24 -6.53
N ILE A 113 -10.55 -9.37 -7.24
CA ILE A 113 -11.55 -9.66 -8.29
C ILE A 113 -12.85 -10.17 -7.66
N LYS A 114 -14.00 -9.74 -8.17
CA LYS A 114 -15.31 -10.28 -7.76
C LYS A 114 -15.67 -11.52 -8.59
N HIS A 115 -14.86 -12.57 -8.47
CA HIS A 115 -15.04 -13.81 -9.22
C HIS A 115 -14.74 -15.04 -8.34
N LYS A 116 -15.36 -16.19 -8.64
CA LYS A 116 -15.17 -17.46 -7.88
C LYS A 116 -13.72 -17.95 -7.80
N ASN A 117 -12.83 -17.39 -8.62
CA ASN A 117 -11.41 -17.71 -8.66
C ASN A 117 -10.53 -16.67 -7.96
N ALA A 118 -11.11 -15.71 -7.22
CA ALA A 118 -10.36 -14.74 -6.43
C ALA A 118 -9.33 -15.44 -5.52
N ASN A 119 -8.09 -14.96 -5.55
CA ASN A 119 -6.94 -15.51 -4.83
C ASN A 119 -6.60 -17.00 -5.10
N LYS A 120 -7.26 -17.65 -6.07
CA LYS A 120 -6.99 -19.06 -6.42
C LYS A 120 -5.89 -19.17 -7.47
N ILE A 121 -5.17 -20.30 -7.41
CA ILE A 121 -4.23 -20.68 -8.47
C ILE A 121 -4.98 -21.45 -9.56
N ILE A 122 -5.01 -20.90 -10.77
CA ILE A 122 -5.54 -21.57 -11.95
C ILE A 122 -4.37 -22.16 -12.74
N ARG A 123 -4.49 -23.43 -13.13
CA ARG A 123 -3.47 -24.15 -13.89
C ARG A 123 -3.88 -24.29 -15.35
N GLY A 124 -2.90 -24.36 -16.24
CA GLY A 124 -3.15 -24.72 -17.63
C GLY A 124 -3.67 -23.59 -18.53
N ILE A 125 -3.44 -22.32 -18.18
CA ILE A 125 -3.87 -21.17 -18.98
C ILE A 125 -3.01 -21.06 -20.25
N SER A 126 -3.67 -20.97 -21.41
CA SER A 126 -2.97 -20.74 -22.69
C SER A 126 -2.32 -19.36 -22.73
N THR A 127 -1.15 -19.25 -23.36
CA THR A 127 -0.49 -17.95 -23.61
C THR A 127 -1.38 -17.01 -24.43
N SER A 128 -2.27 -17.53 -25.29
CA SER A 128 -3.23 -16.72 -26.07
C SER A 128 -4.31 -16.04 -25.21
N ASN A 129 -4.48 -16.47 -23.96
CA ASN A 129 -5.43 -15.91 -23.02
C ASN A 129 -4.78 -14.94 -22.01
N ILE A 130 -3.51 -14.59 -22.23
CA ILE A 130 -2.74 -13.74 -21.34
C ILE A 130 -2.22 -12.56 -22.14
N VAL A 131 -2.47 -11.36 -21.62
CA VAL A 131 -1.83 -10.14 -22.08
C VAL A 131 -1.16 -9.48 -20.89
N ASP A 132 -0.08 -8.73 -21.11
CA ASP A 132 0.48 -7.89 -20.06
C ASP A 132 -0.28 -6.55 -19.99
N GLY A 133 0.32 -5.51 -19.41
CA GLY A 133 -0.28 -4.18 -19.40
C GLY A 133 -0.38 -3.49 -20.76
N LEU A 134 0.07 -4.12 -21.87
CA LEU A 134 -0.04 -3.61 -23.24
C LEU A 134 0.43 -2.16 -23.38
N TRP A 135 1.57 -1.83 -22.77
CA TRP A 135 2.13 -0.48 -22.78
C TRP A 135 2.42 -0.01 -24.22
N GLN A 136 2.01 1.22 -24.56
CA GLN A 136 2.05 1.79 -25.92
C GLN A 136 1.29 1.00 -27.01
N ASP A 137 0.56 -0.07 -26.68
CA ASP A 137 -0.17 -0.89 -27.65
C ASP A 137 -1.66 -0.52 -27.66
N THR A 138 -1.96 0.60 -28.31
CA THR A 138 -3.33 1.15 -28.42
C THR A 138 -4.31 0.13 -28.99
N LYS A 139 -3.94 -0.51 -30.11
CA LYS A 139 -4.83 -1.43 -30.83
C LYS A 139 -5.27 -2.60 -29.95
N ARG A 140 -4.35 -3.20 -29.20
CA ARG A 140 -4.70 -4.33 -28.34
C ARG A 140 -5.42 -3.90 -27.07
N ARG A 141 -5.13 -2.71 -26.51
CA ARG A 141 -5.91 -2.17 -25.37
C ARG A 141 -7.38 -1.95 -25.76
N ARG A 142 -7.63 -1.32 -26.92
CA ARG A 142 -8.99 -1.12 -27.45
C ARG A 142 -9.74 -2.42 -27.70
N GLY A 143 -9.01 -3.46 -28.10
CA GLY A 143 -9.53 -4.82 -28.29
C GLY A 143 -9.70 -5.67 -27.02
N THR A 144 -9.34 -5.17 -25.84
CA THR A 144 -9.34 -5.95 -24.58
C THR A 144 -10.36 -5.39 -23.60
N LEU A 145 -11.29 -6.24 -23.16
CA LEU A 145 -12.28 -5.90 -22.13
C LEU A 145 -11.78 -6.29 -20.75
N LEU A 146 -11.70 -5.32 -19.86
CA LEU A 146 -11.33 -5.54 -18.47
C LEU A 146 -12.54 -6.00 -17.66
N GLY A 147 -12.31 -7.03 -16.85
CA GLY A 147 -13.19 -7.38 -15.74
C GLY A 147 -13.00 -6.40 -14.59
N LYS A 148 -14.02 -6.26 -13.76
CA LYS A 148 -14.02 -5.36 -12.61
C LYS A 148 -13.23 -5.97 -11.45
N PHE A 149 -12.35 -5.17 -10.86
CA PHE A 149 -11.56 -5.57 -9.70
C PHE A 149 -11.26 -4.38 -8.80
N LYS A 150 -11.08 -4.66 -7.49
CA LYS A 150 -10.52 -3.69 -6.56
C LYS A 150 -9.04 -3.48 -6.87
N ARG A 151 -8.66 -2.23 -7.10
CA ARG A 151 -7.31 -1.75 -7.38
C ARG A 151 -6.39 -2.00 -6.19
N CYS A 152 -5.07 -1.96 -6.40
CA CYS A 152 -4.11 -2.16 -5.31
C CYS A 152 -4.29 -1.15 -4.17
N TYR A 153 -4.52 0.14 -4.46
CA TYR A 153 -4.70 1.14 -3.41
C TYR A 153 -5.98 0.88 -2.58
N GLU A 154 -7.09 0.45 -3.20
CA GLU A 154 -8.34 0.11 -2.50
C GLU A 154 -8.11 -1.07 -1.55
N ILE A 155 -7.39 -2.11 -2.01
CA ILE A 155 -7.04 -3.26 -1.17
C ILE A 155 -6.08 -2.86 -0.06
N TYR A 156 -5.11 -1.98 -0.34
CA TYR A 156 -4.18 -1.49 0.66
C TYR A 156 -4.90 -0.72 1.76
N GLU A 157 -5.84 0.16 1.40
CA GLU A 157 -6.67 0.89 2.35
C GLU A 157 -7.49 -0.08 3.21
N GLU A 158 -8.22 -1.01 2.60
CA GLU A 158 -9.06 -1.99 3.31
C GLU A 158 -8.26 -2.95 4.21
N GLU A 159 -7.09 -3.41 3.77
CA GLU A 159 -6.23 -4.34 4.51
C GLU A 159 -5.21 -3.61 5.40
N SER A 160 -5.23 -2.27 5.42
CA SER A 160 -4.29 -1.49 6.22
C SER A 160 -4.54 -1.70 7.70
N ALA A 161 -3.46 -1.63 8.48
CA ALA A 161 -3.58 -1.68 9.93
C ALA A 161 -4.41 -0.49 10.47
N GLU A 162 -4.35 0.66 9.80
CA GLU A 162 -5.12 1.85 10.16
C GLU A 162 -6.63 1.57 10.00
N HIS A 163 -7.06 1.08 8.84
CA HIS A 163 -8.47 0.75 8.62
C HIS A 163 -8.99 -0.34 9.56
N TYR A 164 -8.18 -1.36 9.84
CA TYR A 164 -8.52 -2.40 10.80
C TYR A 164 -8.70 -1.84 12.23
N LEU A 165 -7.88 -0.86 12.62
CA LEU A 165 -7.98 -0.20 13.92
C LEU A 165 -9.12 0.82 13.98
N ASP A 166 -9.48 1.44 12.85
CA ASP A 166 -10.63 2.32 12.72
C ASP A 166 -11.96 1.55 12.83
N ASP A 167 -11.99 0.27 12.42
CA ASP A 167 -13.15 -0.63 12.57
C ASP A 167 -13.26 -1.25 13.99
N TRP A 168 -12.86 -0.50 15.02
CA TRP A 168 -12.82 -0.99 16.39
C TRP A 168 -14.19 -1.48 16.91
N GLU A 169 -15.31 -0.99 16.38
CA GLU A 169 -16.66 -1.41 16.76
C GLU A 169 -16.89 -2.91 16.53
N ASN A 170 -16.30 -3.46 15.46
CA ASN A 170 -16.38 -4.89 15.13
C ASN A 170 -15.36 -5.76 15.88
N HIS A 171 -14.57 -5.16 16.78
CA HIS A 171 -13.55 -5.84 17.59
C HIS A 171 -13.83 -5.67 19.10
N PRO A 172 -14.90 -6.31 19.63
CA PRO A 172 -15.26 -6.17 21.04
C PRO A 172 -14.13 -6.67 21.96
N PHE A 173 -13.85 -5.90 23.02
CA PHE A 173 -12.87 -6.31 24.02
C PHE A 173 -13.32 -7.58 24.78
N ASP A 174 -12.34 -8.40 25.16
CA ASP A 174 -12.57 -9.65 25.89
C ASP A 174 -12.34 -9.51 27.40
N THR A 175 -12.49 -10.62 28.12
CA THR A 175 -12.29 -10.67 29.57
C THR A 175 -10.86 -10.41 30.01
N GLU A 176 -9.86 -10.74 29.17
CA GLU A 176 -8.46 -10.50 29.50
C GLU A 176 -8.17 -8.99 29.48
N ILE A 177 -8.56 -8.32 28.38
CA ILE A 177 -8.39 -6.87 28.24
C ILE A 177 -9.15 -6.13 29.33
N ALA A 178 -10.39 -6.54 29.63
CA ALA A 178 -11.16 -5.95 30.71
C ALA A 178 -10.45 -6.12 32.08
N LYS A 179 -9.86 -7.27 32.37
CA LYS A 179 -9.11 -7.51 33.62
C LYS A 179 -7.84 -6.67 33.69
N ALA A 180 -7.13 -6.51 32.58
CA ALA A 180 -5.91 -5.73 32.50
C ALA A 180 -6.18 -4.22 32.67
N LEU A 181 -7.23 -3.69 32.03
CA LEU A 181 -7.45 -2.24 31.96
C LEU A 181 -8.35 -1.67 33.05
N LYS A 182 -9.37 -2.42 33.51
CA LYS A 182 -10.36 -1.94 34.48
C LYS A 182 -9.75 -1.36 35.78
N PRO A 183 -8.69 -1.94 36.37
CA PRO A 183 -8.06 -1.37 37.57
C PRO A 183 -7.47 0.03 37.35
N HIS A 184 -7.15 0.38 36.11
CA HIS A 184 -6.49 1.63 35.72
C HIS A 184 -7.44 2.60 35.02
N GLY A 185 -8.76 2.37 35.10
CA GLY A 185 -9.77 3.13 34.36
C GLY A 185 -9.68 4.64 34.59
N ARG A 186 -9.46 5.10 35.83
CA ARG A 186 -9.32 6.52 36.15
C ARG A 186 -8.11 7.15 35.46
N THR A 187 -6.96 6.48 35.48
CA THR A 187 -5.75 6.98 34.80
C THR A 187 -5.96 7.03 33.29
N LEU A 188 -6.58 5.99 32.71
CA LEU A 188 -6.87 5.97 31.27
C LEU A 188 -7.87 7.06 30.86
N GLU A 189 -8.92 7.29 31.64
CA GLU A 189 -9.86 8.40 31.44
C GLU A 189 -9.16 9.76 31.46
N GLN A 190 -8.30 9.99 32.44
CA GLN A 190 -7.49 11.22 32.55
C GLN A 190 -6.58 11.43 31.32
N LEU A 191 -6.00 10.35 30.80
CA LEU A 191 -5.16 10.41 29.60
C LEU A 191 -5.96 10.70 28.33
N THR A 192 -7.25 10.34 28.29
CA THR A 192 -8.12 10.58 27.13
C THR A 192 -8.71 12.01 27.04
N LEU A 193 -8.63 12.79 28.12
CA LEU A 193 -9.26 14.11 28.24
C LEU A 193 -8.22 15.24 28.29
N LEU A 194 -8.49 16.33 27.56
CA LEU A 194 -7.57 17.42 27.17
C LEU A 194 -6.88 18.22 28.31
N GLN A 195 -7.22 17.98 29.58
CA GLN A 195 -6.84 18.83 30.71
C GLN A 195 -6.30 18.10 31.94
N GLN A 196 -6.16 16.77 31.93
CA GLN A 196 -5.86 16.00 33.15
C GLN A 196 -4.56 15.19 33.14
N SER A 197 -3.80 15.18 32.04
CA SER A 197 -2.44 14.58 32.05
C SER A 197 -1.41 15.46 32.78
N ALA A 198 -1.70 16.76 32.95
CA ALA A 198 -0.88 17.71 33.70
C ALA A 198 -0.90 17.38 35.20
N GLY A 199 0.01 16.50 35.63
CA GLY A 199 0.12 16.02 37.01
C GLY A 199 0.38 14.52 37.12
N ILE A 200 0.21 13.77 36.02
CA ILE A 200 0.55 12.35 36.00
C ILE A 200 2.07 12.20 35.85
N SER A 201 2.67 11.48 36.78
CA SER A 201 4.11 11.20 36.76
C SER A 201 4.47 10.28 35.59
N PRO A 202 5.55 10.57 34.83
CA PRO A 202 6.08 9.65 33.82
C PRO A 202 6.53 8.29 34.38
N LYS A 203 6.66 8.15 35.71
CA LYS A 203 6.93 6.85 36.35
C LYS A 203 5.69 5.94 36.35
N ASP A 204 4.51 6.53 36.46
CA ASP A 204 3.23 5.81 36.52
C ASP A 204 2.62 5.67 35.12
N VAL A 205 2.99 6.57 34.19
CA VAL A 205 2.61 6.50 32.77
C VAL A 205 3.86 6.72 31.90
N PRO A 206 4.64 5.65 31.60
CA PRO A 206 5.92 5.76 30.89
C PRO A 206 5.86 6.47 29.53
N VAL A 207 4.75 6.33 28.80
CA VAL A 207 4.57 6.98 27.49
C VAL A 207 4.71 8.50 27.56
N LEU A 208 4.33 9.15 28.68
CA LEU A 208 4.43 10.60 28.84
C LEU A 208 5.87 11.12 28.75
N SER A 209 6.87 10.27 29.02
CA SER A 209 8.28 10.64 28.87
C SER A 209 8.65 11.06 27.44
N LEU A 210 8.00 10.48 26.42
CA LEU A 210 8.22 10.85 25.01
C LEU A 210 7.55 12.17 24.64
N PHE A 211 6.38 12.44 25.21
CA PHE A 211 5.62 13.66 24.96
C PHE A 211 6.22 14.87 25.68
N ASN A 212 6.82 14.66 26.86
CA ASN A 212 7.50 15.73 27.59
C ASN A 212 8.87 16.11 26.97
N GLN A 213 9.47 15.24 26.15
CA GLN A 213 10.74 15.52 25.45
C GLN A 213 10.56 16.30 24.14
N THR A 214 9.35 16.34 23.60
CA THR A 214 9.03 17.08 22.36
C THR A 214 8.59 18.51 22.69
N ASN A 215 9.54 19.38 23.03
CA ASN A 215 9.29 20.83 23.01
C ASN A 215 8.97 21.24 21.56
N PRO A 216 7.76 21.72 21.24
CA PRO A 216 7.44 22.14 19.88
C PRO A 216 8.13 23.49 19.65
N LYS A 217 9.31 23.48 19.01
CA LYS A 217 9.73 24.67 18.28
C LYS A 217 8.67 24.91 17.20
N LYS A 218 7.94 26.01 17.35
CA LYS A 218 6.89 26.48 16.45
C LYS A 218 7.40 26.52 15.01
N THR A 219 7.13 25.49 14.21
CA THR A 219 7.03 25.55 12.72
C THR A 219 6.72 24.20 12.07
N ASP A 220 6.90 23.07 12.73
CA ASP A 220 6.70 21.79 12.05
C ASP A 220 5.25 21.30 12.20
N LYS A 221 4.59 21.10 11.05
CA LYS A 221 3.33 20.35 10.92
C LYS A 221 3.36 19.16 11.87
N VAL A 222 2.38 19.09 12.78
CA VAL A 222 2.29 18.08 13.84
C VAL A 222 2.51 16.68 13.25
N LYS A 223 3.73 16.16 13.36
CA LYS A 223 4.02 14.76 13.03
C LYS A 223 3.37 13.93 14.13
N MET A 224 2.54 12.97 13.74
CA MET A 224 1.91 12.01 14.63
C MET A 224 2.94 11.45 15.64
N PRO A 225 2.62 11.35 16.95
CA PRO A 225 3.59 10.93 17.94
C PRO A 225 4.06 9.50 17.70
N VAL A 226 5.37 9.27 17.82
CA VAL A 226 6.02 7.95 17.62
C VAL A 226 5.39 6.83 18.47
N ALA A 227 4.77 7.18 19.60
CA ALA A 227 4.11 6.25 20.51
C ALA A 227 2.92 5.49 19.89
N ALA A 228 2.21 6.09 18.92
CA ALA A 228 1.10 5.46 18.21
C ALA A 228 1.51 4.13 17.53
N TYR A 229 2.77 4.06 17.08
CA TYR A 229 3.32 2.93 16.36
C TYR A 229 3.82 1.79 17.26
N TYR A 230 3.95 2.01 18.56
CA TYR A 230 4.47 0.96 19.44
C TYR A 230 3.40 -0.08 19.77
N CYS A 231 3.67 -1.32 19.37
CA CYS A 231 2.78 -2.45 19.56
C CYS A 231 3.41 -3.58 20.39
N GLY A 232 4.73 -3.61 20.61
CA GLY A 232 5.36 -4.57 21.53
C GLY A 232 5.12 -6.05 21.23
N GLY A 233 4.91 -6.41 19.95
CA GLY A 233 4.55 -7.77 19.57
C GLY A 233 3.08 -8.13 19.81
N LEU A 234 2.25 -7.22 20.33
CA LEU A 234 0.79 -7.39 20.40
C LEU A 234 0.22 -7.61 19.01
N LYS A 235 -0.85 -8.42 18.95
CA LYS A 235 -1.59 -8.65 17.70
C LYS A 235 -2.36 -7.38 17.35
N ILE A 236 -2.73 -7.25 16.07
CA ILE A 236 -3.58 -6.13 15.65
C ILE A 236 -4.97 -6.22 16.30
N ASP A 237 -5.50 -7.43 16.50
CA ASP A 237 -6.68 -7.70 17.33
C ASP A 237 -6.57 -7.11 18.75
N ASP A 238 -5.44 -7.32 19.44
CA ASP A 238 -5.27 -6.79 20.80
C ASP A 238 -5.38 -5.26 20.79
N GLN A 239 -4.79 -4.61 19.77
CA GLN A 239 -4.83 -3.17 19.62
C GLN A 239 -6.24 -2.65 19.30
N ALA A 240 -6.95 -3.29 18.37
CA ALA A 240 -8.34 -2.94 18.04
C ALA A 240 -9.28 -3.10 19.24
N ARG A 241 -9.12 -4.19 20.00
CA ARG A 241 -9.90 -4.43 21.22
C ARG A 241 -9.59 -3.45 22.35
N ILE A 242 -8.33 -3.01 22.47
CA ILE A 242 -7.96 -1.92 23.40
C ILE A 242 -8.68 -0.64 23.00
N LEU A 243 -8.68 -0.28 21.71
CA LEU A 243 -9.40 0.89 21.21
C LEU A 243 -10.90 0.78 21.49
N ASN A 244 -11.49 -0.38 21.22
CA ASN A 244 -12.89 -0.67 21.54
C ASN A 244 -13.19 -0.46 23.02
N TRP A 245 -12.33 -0.94 23.92
CA TRP A 245 -12.50 -0.74 25.36
C TRP A 245 -12.47 0.75 25.73
N ILE A 246 -11.48 1.50 25.23
CA ILE A 246 -11.33 2.93 25.52
C ILE A 246 -12.57 3.71 25.03
N TYR A 247 -12.97 3.54 23.77
CA TYR A 247 -14.13 4.23 23.20
C TYR A 247 -15.44 3.86 23.89
N THR A 248 -15.59 2.59 24.29
CA THR A 248 -16.79 2.13 25.00
C THR A 248 -16.86 2.69 26.43
N LYS A 249 -15.73 2.82 27.12
CA LYS A 249 -15.70 3.27 28.53
C LYS A 249 -15.64 4.78 28.69
N PHE A 250 -15.06 5.49 27.72
CA PHE A 250 -14.86 6.93 27.77
C PHE A 250 -15.41 7.57 26.49
N PRO A 251 -16.75 7.64 26.33
CA PRO A 251 -17.35 8.31 25.20
C PRO A 251 -16.99 9.80 25.21
N GLY A 252 -16.45 10.32 24.10
CA GLY A 252 -15.96 11.70 24.02
C GLY A 252 -14.44 11.87 24.09
N THR A 253 -13.69 10.78 23.90
CA THR A 253 -12.23 10.77 23.73
C THR A 253 -11.76 11.81 22.71
N ASN A 254 -10.74 12.60 23.08
CA ASN A 254 -10.10 13.47 22.11
C ASN A 254 -9.11 12.65 21.24
N PRO A 255 -9.21 12.69 19.89
CA PRO A 255 -8.33 11.92 19.01
C PRO A 255 -6.82 12.18 19.23
N ALA A 256 -6.42 13.40 19.58
CA ALA A 256 -5.02 13.75 19.82
C ALA A 256 -4.46 13.09 21.10
N HIS A 257 -5.32 12.78 22.06
CA HIS A 257 -4.97 12.19 23.36
C HIS A 257 -5.20 10.68 23.43
N LEU A 258 -6.03 10.16 22.52
CA LEU A 258 -6.30 8.74 22.38
C LEU A 258 -5.00 7.94 22.22
N GLU A 259 -4.04 8.44 21.45
CA GLU A 259 -2.77 7.73 21.22
C GLU A 259 -1.96 7.51 22.51
N ILE A 260 -1.99 8.49 23.42
CA ILE A 260 -1.31 8.38 24.72
C ILE A 260 -2.01 7.32 25.57
N ALA A 261 -3.35 7.39 25.65
CA ALA A 261 -4.15 6.44 26.40
C ALA A 261 -4.01 5.01 25.84
N ALA A 262 -4.04 4.86 24.50
CA ALA A 262 -3.88 3.58 23.81
C ALA A 262 -2.49 2.98 24.04
N ALA A 263 -1.43 3.77 23.92
CA ALA A 263 -0.07 3.32 24.21
C ALA A 263 0.10 2.90 25.68
N HIS A 264 -0.49 3.64 26.62
CA HIS A 264 -0.48 3.24 28.02
C HIS A 264 -1.30 1.96 28.27
N ALA A 265 -2.48 1.83 27.66
CA ALA A 265 -3.29 0.62 27.75
C ALA A 265 -2.57 -0.62 27.19
N ARG A 266 -1.84 -0.48 26.07
CA ARG A 266 -0.96 -1.54 25.54
C ARG A 266 0.12 -1.92 26.55
N THR A 267 0.70 -0.94 27.23
CA THR A 267 1.68 -1.15 28.31
C THR A 267 1.07 -1.96 29.46
N LEU A 268 -0.14 -1.59 29.91
CA LEU A 268 -0.86 -2.29 30.98
C LEU A 268 -1.19 -3.74 30.60
N LEU A 269 -1.59 -3.99 29.35
CA LEU A 269 -1.81 -5.35 28.86
C LEU A 269 -0.52 -6.18 28.88
N LEU A 270 0.62 -5.59 28.52
CA LEU A 270 1.91 -6.27 28.63
C LEU A 270 2.31 -6.54 30.08
N VAL A 271 2.05 -5.61 31.01
CA VAL A 271 2.21 -5.88 32.46
C VAL A 271 1.36 -7.09 32.85
N HIS A 272 0.09 -7.12 32.46
CA HIS A 272 -0.80 -8.23 32.79
C HIS A 272 -0.29 -9.58 32.27
N ARG A 273 0.16 -9.63 31.01
CA ARG A 273 0.63 -10.86 30.35
C ARG A 273 2.01 -11.34 30.81
N HIS A 274 2.91 -10.42 31.14
CA HIS A 274 4.33 -10.70 31.39
C HIS A 274 4.76 -10.40 32.84
N LYS A 275 3.82 -10.21 33.78
CA LYS A 275 4.12 -9.87 35.18
C LYS A 275 5.19 -10.78 35.79
N THR A 276 5.00 -12.09 35.69
CA THR A 276 5.92 -13.08 36.28
C THR A 276 7.32 -12.97 35.68
N GLU A 277 7.42 -12.93 34.35
CA GLU A 277 8.68 -12.78 33.61
C GLU A 277 9.44 -11.51 34.05
N PHE A 278 8.74 -10.38 34.16
CA PHE A 278 9.36 -9.13 34.56
C PHE A 278 9.86 -9.17 36.02
N LEU A 279 9.09 -9.76 36.94
CA LEU A 279 9.48 -9.89 38.35
C LEU A 279 10.69 -10.80 38.55
N GLU A 280 10.83 -11.88 37.77
CA GLU A 280 11.99 -12.77 37.83
C GLU A 280 13.29 -12.07 37.43
N THR A 281 13.21 -11.11 36.51
CA THR A 281 14.36 -10.30 36.07
C THR A 281 14.66 -9.11 36.99
N ARG A 282 13.90 -8.93 38.08
CA ARG A 282 14.09 -7.81 39.00
C ARG A 282 15.36 -8.02 39.85
N PRO A 283 16.31 -7.08 39.85
CA PRO A 283 17.53 -7.21 40.65
C PRO A 283 17.20 -7.27 42.15
N GLN A 284 17.62 -8.33 42.87
CA GLN A 284 17.38 -8.44 44.32
C GLN A 284 18.21 -7.47 45.19
N LYS A 285 19.26 -6.84 44.63
CA LYS A 285 20.31 -6.16 45.43
C LYS A 285 20.42 -4.65 45.28
N ASN A 286 19.62 -4.00 44.45
CA ASN A 286 19.57 -2.54 44.43
C ASN A 286 18.30 -2.07 45.12
N ILE A 287 18.46 -1.08 46.01
CA ILE A 287 17.37 -0.26 46.55
C ILE A 287 16.70 0.40 45.34
N ASP A 288 15.69 -0.26 44.79
CA ASP A 288 14.99 0.21 43.61
C ASP A 288 14.20 1.46 44.04
N VAL A 289 14.52 2.62 43.46
CA VAL A 289 13.81 3.88 43.72
C VAL A 289 12.35 3.82 43.24
N LEU A 290 11.99 2.78 42.49
CA LEU A 290 10.68 2.53 41.92
C LEU A 290 9.89 1.52 42.75
N SER A 291 8.59 1.77 42.90
CA SER A 291 7.66 0.75 43.40
C SER A 291 7.63 -0.48 42.46
N GLU A 292 7.10 -1.61 42.94
CA GLU A 292 6.91 -2.79 42.08
C GLU A 292 6.10 -2.46 40.82
N ASP A 293 4.99 -1.72 40.96
CA ASP A 293 4.15 -1.33 39.83
C ASP A 293 4.92 -0.43 38.84
N GLN A 294 5.70 0.52 39.33
CA GLN A 294 6.53 1.39 38.50
C GLN A 294 7.63 0.60 37.78
N TYR A 295 8.22 -0.40 38.43
CA TYR A 295 9.20 -1.30 37.81
C TYR A 295 8.54 -2.11 36.69
N LEU A 296 7.37 -2.69 36.94
CA LEU A 296 6.61 -3.47 35.95
C LEU A 296 6.22 -2.62 34.74
N LEU A 297 5.69 -1.41 34.98
CA LEU A 297 5.33 -0.47 33.92
C LEU A 297 6.53 -0.08 33.08
N LYS A 298 7.68 0.20 33.71
CA LYS A 298 8.93 0.50 33.01
C LYS A 298 9.37 -0.67 32.12
N LYS A 299 9.36 -1.90 32.63
CA LYS A 299 9.74 -3.11 31.87
C LYS A 299 8.76 -3.40 30.72
N ALA A 300 7.47 -3.26 30.97
CA ALA A 300 6.45 -3.42 29.95
C ALA A 300 6.61 -2.37 28.84
N TRP A 301 6.93 -1.12 29.19
CA TRP A 301 7.20 -0.05 28.23
C TRP A 301 8.47 -0.31 27.41
N GLU A 302 9.56 -0.73 28.06
CA GLU A 302 10.79 -1.16 27.37
C GLU A 302 10.49 -2.27 26.36
N ARG A 303 9.71 -3.29 26.75
CA ARG A 303 9.27 -4.35 25.85
C ARG A 303 8.38 -3.81 24.72
N LEU A 304 7.44 -2.91 25.03
CA LEU A 304 6.54 -2.32 24.02
C LEU A 304 7.34 -1.65 22.90
N VAL A 305 8.36 -0.87 23.26
CA VAL A 305 9.26 -0.20 22.31
C VAL A 305 10.15 -1.23 21.59
N GLU A 306 10.84 -2.09 22.33
CA GLU A 306 11.84 -3.01 21.75
C GLU A 306 11.22 -4.10 20.85
N PHE A 307 9.99 -4.53 21.14
CA PHE A 307 9.27 -5.54 20.38
C PHE A 307 8.38 -4.94 19.28
N THR A 308 8.42 -3.63 19.08
CA THR A 308 7.78 -3.03 17.92
C THR A 308 8.46 -3.50 16.63
N GLY A 309 7.67 -4.04 15.70
CA GLY A 309 8.20 -4.70 14.51
C GLY A 309 8.75 -6.12 14.75
N LYS A 310 8.60 -6.67 15.96
CA LYS A 310 8.93 -8.06 16.30
C LYS A 310 7.66 -8.91 16.49
N THR A 311 7.82 -10.22 16.43
CA THR A 311 6.82 -11.24 16.79
C THR A 311 6.74 -11.40 18.31
N ILE A 312 5.75 -12.16 18.81
CA ILE A 312 5.59 -12.45 20.24
C ILE A 312 6.85 -13.07 20.87
N ASP A 313 7.61 -13.85 20.08
CA ASP A 313 8.85 -14.51 20.52
C ASP A 313 10.10 -13.61 20.38
N GLY A 314 9.93 -12.32 20.09
CA GLY A 314 11.05 -11.37 19.95
C GLY A 314 11.86 -11.54 18.66
N LYS A 315 11.43 -12.40 17.73
CA LYS A 315 12.03 -12.47 16.39
C LYS A 315 11.52 -11.31 15.55
N PRO A 316 12.35 -10.66 14.71
CA PRO A 316 11.86 -9.67 13.76
C PRO A 316 10.66 -10.23 13.00
N LYS A 317 9.55 -9.49 12.91
CA LYS A 317 8.46 -9.89 12.01
C LYS A 317 9.09 -9.96 10.62
N SER A 318 9.04 -11.14 10.00
CA SER A 318 9.30 -11.20 8.57
C SER A 318 8.27 -10.28 7.94
N VAL A 319 8.73 -9.21 7.28
CA VAL A 319 7.88 -8.44 6.39
C VAL A 319 7.53 -9.43 5.29
N GLY A 320 6.39 -10.09 5.44
CA GLY A 320 5.88 -10.99 4.42
C GLY A 320 5.66 -10.14 3.21
N VAL A 321 6.52 -10.29 2.20
CA VAL A 321 6.37 -9.54 0.96
C VAL A 321 5.13 -10.09 0.27
N ASP A 322 4.10 -9.26 0.14
CA ASP A 322 2.95 -9.59 -0.68
C ASP A 322 3.33 -9.48 -2.16
N VAL A 323 4.00 -10.53 -2.63
CA VAL A 323 4.48 -10.69 -4.00
C VAL A 323 3.34 -10.70 -5.03
N ASN A 324 2.10 -10.95 -4.63
CA ASN A 324 0.95 -10.84 -5.52
C ASN A 324 0.57 -9.36 -5.65
N TYR A 325 0.47 -8.63 -4.53
CA TYR A 325 0.24 -7.20 -4.50
C TYR A 325 1.28 -6.43 -5.30
N GLU A 326 2.58 -6.68 -5.11
CA GLU A 326 3.64 -5.99 -5.87
C GLU A 326 3.49 -6.21 -7.38
N ALA A 327 3.28 -7.47 -7.80
CA ALA A 327 3.15 -7.82 -9.21
C ALA A 327 1.92 -7.14 -9.86
N ILE A 328 0.80 -7.10 -9.14
CA ILE A 328 -0.40 -6.41 -9.61
C ILE A 328 -0.19 -4.90 -9.58
N SER A 329 0.40 -4.32 -8.54
CA SER A 329 0.68 -2.88 -8.44
C SER A 329 1.56 -2.37 -9.57
N ILE A 330 2.55 -3.17 -10.02
CA ILE A 330 3.35 -2.86 -11.20
C ILE A 330 2.51 -3.00 -12.48
N LEU A 331 1.69 -4.04 -12.60
CA LEU A 331 0.79 -4.20 -13.76
C LEU A 331 -0.15 -3.00 -13.89
N GLU A 332 -0.74 -2.56 -12.77
CA GLU A 332 -1.65 -1.42 -12.70
C GLU A 332 -0.97 -0.13 -13.17
N GLU A 333 0.26 0.13 -12.70
CA GLU A 333 1.06 1.28 -13.15
C GLU A 333 1.16 1.29 -14.68
N VAL A 334 1.45 0.14 -15.28
CA VAL A 334 1.57 0.02 -16.74
C VAL A 334 0.23 0.17 -17.45
N MET A 335 -0.84 -0.45 -16.92
CA MET A 335 -2.16 -0.45 -17.53
C MET A 335 -2.81 0.92 -17.55
N PHE A 336 -2.55 1.73 -16.52
CA PHE A 336 -3.21 3.01 -16.27
C PHE A 336 -2.25 4.20 -16.31
N ASP A 337 -1.02 4.00 -16.78
CA ASP A 337 -0.09 5.07 -17.14
C ASP A 337 -0.76 6.02 -18.16
N ARG A 338 -0.98 7.27 -17.74
CA ARG A 338 -1.55 8.37 -18.55
C ARG A 338 -0.50 9.40 -18.95
N THR A 339 0.77 9.14 -18.65
CA THR A 339 1.86 10.06 -18.95
C THR A 339 2.13 10.12 -20.46
N ILE A 340 2.90 11.13 -20.87
CA ILE A 340 3.39 11.25 -22.25
C ILE A 340 4.10 9.97 -22.71
N ASN A 341 4.74 9.23 -21.81
CA ASN A 341 5.45 8.00 -22.15
C ASN A 341 4.50 6.86 -22.59
N ALA A 342 3.27 6.81 -22.10
CA ALA A 342 2.30 5.79 -22.50
C ALA A 342 1.72 6.05 -23.91
N GLY A 343 1.88 7.26 -24.45
CA GLY A 343 1.33 7.66 -25.73
C GLY A 343 -0.20 7.56 -25.80
N ILE A 344 -0.73 7.22 -26.97
CA ILE A 344 -2.19 7.10 -27.19
C ILE A 344 -2.80 6.02 -26.28
N ALA A 345 -2.07 4.91 -26.08
CA ALA A 345 -2.53 3.79 -25.26
C ALA A 345 -2.91 4.19 -23.83
N GLY A 346 -2.30 5.25 -23.29
CA GLY A 346 -2.60 5.79 -21.96
C GLY A 346 -3.90 6.60 -21.88
N ASN A 347 -4.48 7.04 -23.00
CA ASN A 347 -5.69 7.86 -22.98
C ASN A 347 -6.96 7.02 -22.95
N CYS A 348 -7.23 6.37 -21.82
CA CYS A 348 -8.48 5.65 -21.56
C CYS A 348 -8.92 4.64 -22.63
N GLN A 349 -7.97 3.89 -23.20
CA GLN A 349 -8.18 3.09 -24.42
C GLN A 349 -8.77 1.69 -24.21
N TRP A 350 -9.05 1.24 -22.98
CA TRP A 350 -9.48 -0.16 -22.75
C TRP A 350 -10.89 -0.40 -23.29
N GLY A 351 -11.06 -1.41 -24.15
CA GLY A 351 -12.37 -1.88 -24.61
C GLY A 351 -13.08 -1.04 -25.69
N LEU A 352 -12.52 0.09 -26.11
CA LEU A 352 -13.17 1.04 -27.04
C LEU A 352 -13.53 0.47 -28.42
N ASP A 353 -12.95 -0.67 -28.84
CA ASP A 353 -13.30 -1.32 -30.12
C ASP A 353 -14.23 -2.53 -29.96
N VAL A 354 -14.61 -2.88 -28.72
CA VAL A 354 -15.34 -4.12 -28.43
C VAL A 354 -16.64 -3.87 -27.65
N GLY A 355 -16.60 -3.14 -26.54
CA GLY A 355 -17.78 -2.97 -25.69
C GLY A 355 -17.45 -2.39 -24.31
N PRO A 356 -18.43 -2.28 -23.41
CA PRO A 356 -18.22 -1.78 -22.06
C PRO A 356 -17.37 -2.76 -21.24
N LEU A 357 -16.56 -2.20 -20.34
CA LEU A 357 -15.90 -2.95 -19.27
C LEU A 357 -16.97 -3.57 -18.35
N GLU A 358 -16.62 -4.62 -17.60
CA GLU A 358 -17.57 -5.31 -16.72
C GLU A 358 -18.26 -4.33 -15.76
N ASP A 359 -19.59 -4.43 -15.62
CA ASP A 359 -20.45 -3.52 -14.86
C ASP A 359 -20.29 -2.02 -15.23
N ASN A 360 -19.91 -1.69 -16.47
CA ASN A 360 -19.58 -0.32 -16.89
C ASN A 360 -18.49 0.33 -16.00
N TRP A 361 -17.58 -0.48 -15.47
CA TRP A 361 -16.53 -0.01 -14.58
C TRP A 361 -15.62 1.02 -15.27
N PHE A 362 -15.26 2.08 -14.55
CA PHE A 362 -14.35 3.13 -15.02
C PHE A 362 -13.06 3.13 -14.19
N PRO A 363 -11.98 2.48 -14.65
CA PRO A 363 -10.78 2.21 -13.84
C PRO A 363 -9.75 3.36 -13.81
N TYR A 364 -10.07 4.54 -14.35
CA TYR A 364 -9.12 5.65 -14.55
C TYR A 364 -9.19 6.74 -13.47
N ASN A 365 -9.95 6.50 -12.40
CA ASN A 365 -10.10 7.41 -11.26
C ASN A 365 -9.09 7.15 -10.13
N GLY A 366 -8.00 6.43 -10.41
CA GLY A 366 -6.95 6.11 -9.43
C GLY A 366 -5.89 7.23 -9.23
N PRO A 367 -4.92 7.01 -8.34
CA PRO A 367 -3.85 7.97 -8.00
C PRO A 367 -3.06 8.52 -9.20
N GLU A 368 -2.97 7.74 -10.27
CA GLU A 368 -2.27 8.03 -11.52
C GLU A 368 -2.91 9.22 -12.26
N ALA A 369 -4.18 9.53 -11.98
CA ALA A 369 -4.87 10.70 -12.52
C ALA A 369 -4.33 12.04 -11.99
N GLN A 370 -3.46 12.02 -10.98
CA GLN A 370 -2.87 13.22 -10.35
C GLN A 370 -1.40 13.44 -10.73
N GLN A 371 -0.83 12.65 -11.64
CA GLN A 371 0.56 12.80 -12.06
C GLN A 371 0.82 14.15 -12.76
N ASP A 372 2.02 14.71 -12.62
CA ASP A 372 2.35 16.04 -13.16
C ASP A 372 2.64 16.05 -14.67
N ASN A 373 2.92 14.90 -15.27
CA ASN A 373 3.33 14.72 -16.66
C ASN A 373 2.28 14.01 -17.52
N LEU A 374 1.00 14.22 -17.21
CA LEU A 374 -0.13 13.67 -17.97
C LEU A 374 -0.07 14.14 -19.43
N ARG A 375 -0.36 13.22 -20.35
CA ARG A 375 -0.53 13.56 -21.75
C ARG A 375 -1.90 14.20 -21.96
N GLU A 376 -1.93 15.34 -22.64
CA GLU A 376 -3.17 15.86 -23.23
C GLU A 376 -3.57 14.95 -24.42
N GLY A 377 -4.60 14.13 -24.19
CA GLY A 377 -5.23 13.33 -25.24
C GLY A 377 -6.27 14.13 -26.02
N SER A 378 -6.59 13.69 -27.25
CA SER A 378 -7.70 14.24 -28.01
C SER A 378 -8.98 13.44 -27.77
N GLU A 379 -10.14 14.11 -27.88
CA GLU A 379 -11.44 13.43 -27.81
C GLU A 379 -11.61 12.40 -28.94
N SER A 380 -11.03 12.64 -30.11
CA SER A 380 -11.05 11.70 -31.22
C SER A 380 -10.38 10.35 -30.90
N GLU A 381 -9.39 10.33 -29.99
CA GLU A 381 -8.79 9.07 -29.55
C GLU A 381 -9.76 8.24 -28.68
N LEU A 382 -10.77 8.86 -28.08
CA LEU A 382 -11.77 8.23 -27.21
C LEU A 382 -13.00 7.74 -27.99
N GLU A 383 -13.09 8.02 -29.29
CA GLU A 383 -14.17 7.53 -30.14
C GLU A 383 -14.20 6.00 -30.15
N VAL A 384 -15.42 5.45 -30.00
CA VAL A 384 -15.63 4.00 -30.04
C VAL A 384 -15.47 3.48 -31.46
N GLY A 385 -14.90 2.28 -31.59
CA GLY A 385 -14.70 1.65 -32.89
C GLY A 385 -16.01 1.20 -33.54
N PRO A 386 -16.04 0.97 -34.86
CA PRO A 386 -17.24 0.55 -35.58
C PRO A 386 -17.87 -0.77 -35.11
N LYS A 387 -17.11 -1.58 -34.34
CA LYS A 387 -17.54 -2.89 -33.82
C LYS A 387 -17.94 -2.84 -32.34
N TYR A 388 -18.01 -1.66 -31.74
CA TYR A 388 -18.35 -1.51 -30.33
C TYR A 388 -19.80 -1.95 -30.08
N GLN A 389 -19.96 -2.96 -29.22
CA GLN A 389 -21.27 -3.48 -28.83
C GLN A 389 -21.73 -2.79 -27.55
N THR A 390 -22.83 -2.06 -27.62
CA THR A 390 -23.50 -1.49 -26.44
C THR A 390 -24.38 -2.56 -25.80
N ASP A 391 -24.14 -2.91 -24.54
CA ASP A 391 -25.05 -3.79 -23.81
C ASP A 391 -26.36 -3.02 -23.53
N VAL A 392 -27.42 -3.29 -24.31
CA VAL A 392 -28.69 -2.55 -24.32
C VAL A 392 -29.38 -2.52 -22.94
N GLN A 393 -29.12 -3.49 -22.07
CA GLN A 393 -29.67 -3.53 -20.70
C GLN A 393 -29.10 -2.44 -19.77
N ALA A 394 -27.90 -1.92 -20.04
CA ALA A 394 -27.29 -0.84 -19.25
C ALA A 394 -27.93 0.54 -19.52
N LEU A 395 -28.56 0.74 -20.69
CA LEU A 395 -29.19 2.02 -21.03
C LEU A 395 -30.41 2.34 -20.15
N ASN A 396 -31.10 1.32 -19.65
CA ASN A 396 -32.31 1.47 -18.83
C ASN A 396 -32.00 1.92 -17.39
N HIS A 397 -30.86 1.52 -16.82
CA HIS A 397 -30.41 2.04 -15.52
C HIS A 397 -29.78 3.44 -15.61
N MET A 398 -29.26 3.83 -16.78
CA MET A 398 -28.69 5.17 -16.98
C MET A 398 -29.73 6.29 -17.11
N THR A 399 -30.99 5.98 -17.41
CA THR A 399 -32.02 7.01 -17.66
C THR A 399 -32.52 7.66 -16.36
N GLU A 400 -32.46 6.95 -15.23
CA GLU A 400 -32.88 7.49 -13.92
C GLU A 400 -31.76 8.29 -13.22
N GLU A 401 -30.49 7.90 -13.38
CA GLU A 401 -29.37 8.52 -12.63
C GLU A 401 -28.76 9.76 -13.33
N LYS A 402 -28.89 9.87 -14.67
CA LYS A 402 -28.26 10.93 -15.49
C LYS A 402 -28.86 12.32 -15.37
N LEU A 403 -30.01 12.51 -14.71
CA LEU A 403 -30.61 13.83 -14.54
C LEU A 403 -29.99 14.66 -13.40
N SER A 404 -29.09 14.09 -12.56
CA SER A 404 -28.63 14.79 -11.35
C SER A 404 -27.16 15.24 -11.31
N LYS A 405 -26.26 14.79 -12.22
CA LYS A 405 -24.83 15.18 -12.13
C LYS A 405 -24.17 15.41 -13.50
N PRO A 406 -23.64 16.62 -13.79
CA PRO A 406 -22.83 16.85 -14.97
C PRO A 406 -21.49 16.10 -14.87
N ARG A 407 -21.08 15.44 -15.95
CA ARG A 407 -19.79 14.73 -16.06
C ARG A 407 -18.62 15.70 -15.80
N PRO A 408 -17.61 15.33 -14.99
CA PRO A 408 -16.43 16.16 -14.78
C PRO A 408 -15.66 16.34 -16.10
N ARG A 409 -15.42 17.61 -16.48
CA ARG A 409 -14.59 17.96 -17.64
C ARG A 409 -13.10 17.90 -17.28
N PRO A 410 -12.20 17.53 -18.22
CA PRO A 410 -10.77 17.71 -18.05
C PRO A 410 -10.44 19.18 -17.74
N ARG A 411 -9.63 19.43 -16.70
CA ARG A 411 -9.11 20.78 -16.42
C ARG A 411 -7.99 21.09 -17.43
N LEU A 412 -8.23 22.01 -18.36
CA LEU A 412 -7.16 22.72 -19.06
C LEU A 412 -6.31 23.46 -18.02
N ARG A 413 -5.02 23.09 -17.87
CA ARG A 413 -4.07 23.99 -17.20
C ARG A 413 -3.90 25.21 -18.09
N ARG A 414 -4.36 26.38 -17.63
CA ARG A 414 -4.01 27.65 -18.28
C ARG A 414 -2.49 27.80 -18.25
N LYS A 415 -1.87 28.08 -19.40
CA LYS A 415 -0.49 28.57 -19.46
C LYS A 415 -0.38 29.76 -18.51
N ILE A 416 0.42 29.61 -17.45
CA ILE A 416 0.94 30.77 -16.74
C ILE A 416 1.96 31.38 -17.69
N VAL A 417 1.61 32.50 -18.30
CA VAL A 417 2.59 33.38 -18.93
C VAL A 417 3.37 33.97 -17.77
N GLU A 418 4.67 33.66 -17.70
CA GLU A 418 5.59 34.35 -16.80
C GLU A 418 5.52 35.85 -17.13
N VAL A 419 4.95 36.62 -16.22
CA VAL A 419 5.07 38.07 -16.21
C VAL A 419 6.41 38.33 -15.53
N GLU A 420 7.40 38.75 -16.31
CA GLU A 420 8.62 39.35 -15.77
C GLU A 420 8.21 40.65 -15.08
N ASP A 421 8.15 40.62 -13.74
CA ASP A 421 7.99 41.82 -12.94
C ASP A 421 9.26 42.66 -13.06
N ALA A 422 9.13 43.77 -13.77
CA ALA A 422 10.09 44.85 -13.82
C ALA A 422 10.17 45.52 -12.43
N GLU A 423 11.26 45.30 -11.70
CA GLU A 423 11.62 46.19 -10.59
C GLU A 423 12.31 47.45 -11.12
N GLU A 424 11.68 48.56 -10.77
CA GLU A 424 12.05 49.93 -11.11
C GLU A 424 13.21 50.40 -10.23
N GLY A 425 14.27 50.90 -10.88
CA GLY A 425 15.07 52.01 -10.33
C GLY A 425 16.50 51.72 -9.86
N SER A 426 17.48 51.92 -10.75
CA SER A 426 18.61 52.79 -10.41
C SER A 426 19.34 53.33 -11.65
N THR A 427 19.66 54.61 -11.56
CA THR A 427 20.14 55.56 -12.56
C THR A 427 21.48 55.26 -13.26
N LYS A 428 21.59 55.83 -14.48
CA LYS A 428 22.79 56.39 -15.18
C LYS A 428 23.76 55.40 -15.86
N ARG A 429 23.71 55.35 -17.20
CA ARG A 429 24.59 56.14 -18.12
C ARG A 429 24.36 55.72 -19.58
N LEU A 430 23.97 56.68 -20.41
CA LEU A 430 24.10 56.58 -21.87
C LEU A 430 25.57 56.33 -22.23
N LYS A 431 25.83 55.29 -23.03
CA LYS A 431 26.92 55.29 -24.00
C LYS A 431 26.35 54.93 -25.37
N LYS A 432 26.32 55.94 -26.25
CA LYS A 432 26.21 55.76 -27.70
C LYS A 432 27.47 55.05 -28.20
N SER A 433 27.30 54.04 -29.04
CA SER A 433 28.24 53.76 -30.12
C SER A 433 27.45 53.32 -31.34
N LYS A 434 27.87 53.89 -32.48
CA LYS A 434 27.33 53.70 -33.82
C LYS A 434 27.25 52.24 -34.26
#